data_AF-A0A2S2QAE5-F1
#
_entry.id   AF-A0A2S2QAE5-F1
#
_cell.length_a   1.000
_cell.length_b   1.000
_cell.length_c   1.000
_cell.angle_alpha   90.00
_cell.angle_beta   90.00
_cell.angle_gamma   90.00
#
_symmetry.space_group_name_H-M   'P 1'
#
loop_
_entity.id
_entity.type
_entity.pdbx_description
1 polymer ?
#
loop_
_entity_poly.entity_id
_entity_poly.type
_entity_poly.pdbx_seq_one_letter_code
_entity_poly.pdbx_strand_id
1 'polypeptide(L)'
;MDRQTRANNIIIFNLEETNNCDSDQQKISKLFEEIGKNPSKFISSRLGMSNIKNLDKPRPLKVILSNTADVYSVLRSQSKLRISSTWVNIRILSDRTVIQCEHTKQRREVLQRRRVNEPNLIM
;
A
#
# COMPACT_ATOMS: atom_id res chain seq x y z
N MET A 1 5.84 0.20 -20.69
CA MET A 1 5.17 1.45 -20.28
C MET A 1 4.48 1.34 -18.93
N ASP A 2 3.68 0.29 -18.68
CA ASP A 2 2.89 0.14 -17.44
C ASP A 2 3.65 0.17 -16.12
N ARG A 3 4.93 -0.24 -16.09
CA ARG A 3 5.74 -0.18 -14.88
C ARG A 3 6.00 1.26 -14.44
N GLN A 4 6.30 2.15 -15.38
CA GLN A 4 6.65 3.53 -15.08
C GLN A 4 5.43 4.30 -14.57
N THR A 5 4.26 4.07 -15.17
CA THR A 5 3.00 4.69 -14.79
C THR A 5 2.47 4.22 -13.42
N ARG A 6 2.97 3.07 -12.92
CA ARG A 6 2.63 2.53 -11.61
C ARG A 6 3.64 2.84 -10.51
N ALA A 7 4.84 3.30 -10.87
CA ALA A 7 5.93 3.53 -9.92
C ALA A 7 5.57 4.53 -8.81
N ASN A 8 4.72 5.50 -9.13
CA ASN A 8 4.28 6.54 -8.20
C ASN A 8 2.99 6.17 -7.44
N ASN A 9 2.46 4.97 -7.64
CA ASN A 9 1.18 4.56 -7.07
C ASN A 9 1.39 3.72 -5.81
N ILE A 10 0.55 3.97 -4.82
CA ILE A 10 0.34 3.10 -3.67
C ILE A 10 -1.11 2.64 -3.63
N ILE A 11 -1.33 1.43 -3.12
CA ILE A 11 -2.65 0.87 -2.90
C ILE A 11 -2.85 0.70 -1.40
N ILE A 12 -3.91 1.30 -0.87
CA ILE A 12 -4.32 1.21 0.52
C ILE A 12 -5.49 0.23 0.61
N PHE A 13 -5.35 -0.77 1.47
CA PHE A 13 -6.37 -1.78 1.74
C PHE A 13 -7.00 -1.55 3.11
N ASN A 14 -8.25 -1.99 3.26
CA ASN A 14 -9.00 -1.94 4.50
C ASN A 14 -9.28 -0.53 5.05
N LEU A 15 -9.25 0.49 4.18
CA LEU A 15 -9.72 1.83 4.56
C LEU A 15 -11.23 1.88 4.39
N GLU A 16 -11.99 2.11 5.46
CA GLU A 16 -13.46 2.15 5.42
C GLU A 16 -13.98 3.13 4.36
N GLU A 17 -14.98 2.68 3.60
CA GLU A 17 -15.72 3.52 2.66
C GLU A 17 -16.77 4.32 3.42
N THR A 18 -16.76 5.63 3.19
CA THR A 18 -17.82 6.54 3.66
C THR A 18 -18.54 7.07 2.44
N ASN A 19 -19.86 7.25 2.53
CA ASN A 19 -20.70 7.62 1.38
C ASN A 19 -20.35 9.01 0.77
N ASN A 20 -19.44 9.77 1.37
CA ASN A 20 -19.01 11.10 0.92
C ASN A 20 -17.59 11.05 0.33
N CYS A 21 -17.40 11.51 -0.91
CA CYS A 21 -16.11 11.49 -1.62
C CYS A 21 -15.00 12.28 -0.90
N ASP A 22 -15.31 13.45 -0.34
CA ASP A 22 -14.33 14.31 0.35
C ASP A 22 -13.69 13.66 1.59
N SER A 23 -14.32 12.61 2.11
CA SER A 23 -13.84 11.90 3.29
C SER A 23 -12.57 11.07 3.03
N ASP A 24 -12.39 10.55 1.81
CA ASP A 24 -11.24 9.68 1.51
C ASP A 24 -9.95 10.49 1.48
N GLN A 25 -9.98 11.68 0.88
CA GLN A 25 -8.81 12.55 0.81
C GLN A 25 -8.38 13.02 2.22
N GLN A 26 -9.35 13.37 3.09
CA GLN A 26 -9.07 13.70 4.48
C GLN A 26 -8.51 12.51 5.28
N LYS A 27 -9.07 11.31 5.08
CA LYS A 27 -8.56 10.07 5.71
C LYS A 27 -7.12 9.77 5.29
N ILE A 28 -6.80 9.93 4.00
CA ILE A 28 -5.44 9.75 3.50
C ILE A 28 -4.49 10.78 4.12
N SER A 29 -4.89 12.05 4.21
CA SER A 29 -4.05 13.08 4.85
C SER A 29 -3.76 12.76 6.31
N LYS A 30 -4.76 12.35 7.09
CA LYS A 30 -4.56 11.91 8.48
C LYS A 30 -3.66 10.68 8.59
N LEU A 31 -3.81 9.72 7.67
CA LEU A 31 -2.95 8.55 7.61
C LEU A 31 -1.50 8.93 7.29
N PHE A 32 -1.28 9.91 6.43
CA PHE A 32 0.05 10.44 6.10
C PHE A 32 0.69 11.20 7.28
N GLU A 33 -0.11 11.99 8.00
CA GLU A 33 0.31 12.65 9.23
C GLU A 33 0.76 11.65 10.31
N GLU A 34 -0.01 10.58 10.52
CA GLU A 34 0.33 9.51 11.49
C GLU A 34 1.69 8.86 11.18
N ILE A 35 1.99 8.68 9.89
CA ILE A 35 3.25 8.10 9.43
C ILE A 35 4.41 9.11 9.56
N GLY A 36 4.09 10.40 9.73
CA GLY A 36 5.01 11.53 9.74
C GLY A 36 5.55 11.84 8.35
N LYS A 37 4.72 11.64 7.31
CA LYS A 37 5.08 11.85 5.90
C LYS A 37 3.96 12.58 5.19
N ASN A 38 4.19 13.84 4.83
CA ASN A 38 3.18 14.67 4.16
C ASN A 38 3.57 14.92 2.70
N PRO A 39 3.17 14.05 1.75
CA PRO A 39 3.36 14.32 0.34
C PRO A 39 2.57 15.58 -0.06
N SER A 40 3.20 16.47 -0.82
CA SER A 40 2.67 17.80 -1.14
C SER A 40 1.43 17.77 -2.04
N LYS A 41 1.34 16.80 -2.95
CA LYS A 41 0.17 16.57 -3.82
C LYS A 41 0.00 15.07 -4.08
N PHE A 42 -1.24 14.62 -4.00
CA PHE A 42 -1.64 13.26 -4.38
C PHE A 42 -3.04 13.25 -4.99
N ILE A 43 -3.32 12.23 -5.80
CA ILE A 43 -4.65 11.95 -6.37
C ILE A 43 -5.09 10.60 -5.84
N SER A 44 -6.34 10.47 -5.39
CA SER A 44 -6.87 9.20 -4.89
C SER A 44 -8.13 8.76 -5.62
N SER A 45 -8.26 7.46 -5.86
CA SER A 45 -9.46 6.85 -6.43
C SER A 45 -9.67 5.42 -5.91
N ARG A 46 -10.91 5.04 -5.64
CA ARG A 46 -11.26 3.67 -5.23
C ARG A 46 -11.18 2.73 -6.43
N LEU A 47 -10.65 1.53 -6.23
CA LEU A 47 -10.51 0.50 -7.25
C LEU A 47 -11.70 -0.46 -7.21
N GLY A 48 -12.29 -0.72 -8.38
CA GLY A 48 -13.41 -1.65 -8.55
C GLY A 48 -14.79 -1.01 -8.45
N MET A 49 -15.81 -1.77 -8.81
CA MET A 49 -17.21 -1.32 -8.80
C MET A 49 -17.73 -1.15 -7.38
N SER A 50 -18.52 -0.11 -7.14
CA SER A 50 -19.16 0.15 -5.85
C SER A 50 -20.11 -0.99 -5.50
N ASN A 51 -19.64 -1.94 -4.71
CA ASN A 51 -20.46 -3.04 -4.22
C ASN A 51 -21.19 -2.58 -2.97
N ILE A 52 -22.37 -1.98 -3.17
CA ILE A 52 -23.33 -1.63 -2.11
C ILE A 52 -23.64 -2.83 -1.20
N LYS A 53 -23.43 -4.06 -1.70
CA LYS A 53 -23.78 -5.32 -1.04
C LYS A 53 -22.74 -5.87 -0.05
N ASN A 54 -21.49 -5.40 -0.07
CA ASN A 54 -20.41 -5.93 0.80
C ASN A 54 -19.73 -4.80 1.59
N LEU A 55 -20.43 -4.31 2.61
CA LEU A 55 -19.91 -3.29 3.55
C LEU A 55 -18.70 -3.78 4.34
N ASP A 56 -18.58 -5.09 4.58
CA ASP A 56 -17.49 -5.68 5.36
C ASP A 56 -16.13 -5.67 4.66
N LYS A 57 -16.10 -5.41 3.35
CA LYS A 57 -14.87 -5.43 2.57
C LYS A 57 -14.72 -4.16 1.74
N PRO A 58 -14.18 -3.08 2.32
CA PRO A 58 -14.01 -1.83 1.61
C PRO A 58 -13.05 -2.00 0.42
N ARG A 59 -13.36 -1.30 -0.67
CA ARG A 59 -12.57 -1.30 -1.89
C ARG A 59 -11.18 -0.75 -1.64
N PRO A 60 -10.15 -1.31 -2.29
CA PRO A 60 -8.80 -0.74 -2.23
C PRO A 60 -8.81 0.69 -2.77
N LEU A 61 -8.02 1.56 -2.16
CA LEU A 61 -7.84 2.93 -2.60
C LEU A 61 -6.48 3.07 -3.29
N LYS A 62 -6.49 3.48 -4.55
CA LYS A 62 -5.29 3.84 -5.29
C LYS A 62 -4.96 5.29 -4.98
N VAL A 63 -3.71 5.55 -4.61
CA VAL A 63 -3.18 6.89 -4.43
C VAL A 63 -1.97 7.06 -5.34
N ILE A 64 -1.98 8.14 -6.11
CA ILE A 64 -0.90 8.52 -7.04
C ILE A 64 -0.16 9.69 -6.39
N LEU A 65 1.11 9.46 -6.06
CA LEU A 65 2.00 10.48 -5.52
C LEU A 65 2.75 11.21 -6.65
N SER A 66 3.34 12.35 -6.31
CA SER A 66 4.10 13.15 -7.29
C SER A 66 5.44 12.50 -7.66
N ASN A 67 6.07 11.79 -6.72
CA ASN A 67 7.39 11.19 -6.90
C ASN A 67 7.46 9.77 -6.32
N THR A 68 8.27 8.91 -6.93
CA THR A 68 8.59 7.57 -6.44
C THR A 68 9.33 7.63 -5.10
N ALA A 69 10.10 8.68 -4.82
CA ALA A 69 10.77 8.87 -3.53
C ALA A 69 9.77 8.94 -2.35
N ASP A 70 8.62 9.57 -2.56
CA ASP A 70 7.55 9.65 -1.55
C ASP A 70 6.92 8.28 -1.34
N VAL A 71 6.71 7.51 -2.42
CA VAL A 71 6.21 6.13 -2.35
C VAL A 71 7.11 5.29 -1.45
N TYR A 72 8.43 5.31 -1.68
CA TYR A 72 9.37 4.56 -0.84
C TYR A 72 9.36 5.04 0.61
N SER A 73 9.27 6.35 0.83
CA SER A 73 9.24 6.94 2.17
C SER A 73 8.01 6.53 2.96
N VAL A 74 6.84 6.51 2.32
CA VAL A 74 5.57 6.04 2.90
C VAL A 74 5.66 4.54 3.19
N LEU A 75 6.06 3.72 2.22
CA LEU A 75 6.13 2.27 2.37
C LEU A 75 7.14 1.83 3.46
N ARG A 76 8.22 2.60 3.66
CA ARG A 76 9.20 2.35 4.73
C ARG A 76 8.65 2.67 6.11
N SER A 77 7.79 3.68 6.20
CA SER A 77 7.28 4.22 7.47
C SER A 77 5.93 3.59 7.86
N GLN A 78 5.30 2.81 6.99
CA GLN A 78 4.00 2.18 7.22
C GLN A 78 3.92 1.28 8.46
N SER A 79 5.07 0.77 8.95
CA SER A 79 5.11 -0.05 10.17
C SER A 79 4.58 0.70 11.39
N LYS A 80 4.68 2.04 11.40
CA LYS A 80 4.12 2.90 12.44
C LYS A 80 2.60 2.77 12.56
N LEU A 81 1.89 2.51 11.45
CA LEU A 81 0.44 2.33 11.46
C LEU A 81 -0.01 1.12 12.28
N ARG A 82 0.86 0.11 12.43
CA ARG A 82 0.55 -1.07 13.25
C ARG A 82 0.54 -0.79 14.75
N ILE A 83 1.17 0.30 15.17
CA ILE A 83 1.20 0.76 16.56
C ILE A 83 -0.07 1.55 16.89
N SER A 84 -0.64 2.22 15.88
CA SER A 84 -1.86 3.01 16.02
C SER A 84 -3.10 2.12 16.11
N SER A 85 -3.91 2.32 17.15
CA SER A 85 -5.17 1.57 17.34
C SER A 85 -6.17 1.81 16.20
N THR A 86 -6.19 3.02 15.67
CA THR A 86 -7.08 3.45 14.58
C THR A 86 -6.73 2.80 13.24
N TRP A 87 -5.44 2.60 12.97
CA TRP A 87 -4.92 2.22 11.65
C TRP A 87 -4.34 0.81 11.57
N VAL A 88 -4.46 0.02 12.66
CA VAL A 88 -3.84 -1.30 12.80
C VAL A 88 -4.17 -2.28 11.66
N ASN A 89 -5.38 -2.20 11.12
CA ASN A 89 -5.88 -3.09 10.07
C ASN A 89 -5.58 -2.61 8.65
N ILE A 90 -5.01 -1.40 8.50
CA ILE A 90 -4.68 -0.84 7.19
C ILE A 90 -3.38 -1.43 6.67
N ARG A 91 -3.36 -1.70 5.35
CA ARG A 91 -2.16 -2.16 4.66
C ARG A 91 -1.89 -1.27 3.45
N ILE A 92 -0.63 -0.86 3.29
CA ILE A 92 -0.19 -0.04 2.17
C ILE A 92 0.80 -0.84 1.34
N LEU A 93 0.51 -1.01 0.05
CA LEU A 93 1.38 -1.75 -0.86
C LEU A 93 1.71 -0.89 -2.08
N SER A 94 2.87 -1.13 -2.68
CA SER A 94 3.21 -0.57 -3.99
C SER A 94 2.31 -1.17 -5.07
N ASP A 95 1.82 -0.37 -6.02
CA ASP A 95 1.15 -0.87 -7.22
C ASP A 95 2.17 -1.59 -8.12
N ARG A 96 1.96 -2.87 -8.36
CA ARG A 96 2.85 -3.72 -9.16
C ARG A 96 2.06 -4.41 -10.26
N THR A 97 2.72 -4.68 -11.37
CA THR A 97 2.14 -5.53 -12.41
C THR A 97 2.09 -6.98 -11.94
N VAL A 98 1.22 -7.79 -12.56
CA VAL A 98 1.08 -9.22 -12.26
C VAL A 98 2.44 -9.94 -12.36
N ILE A 99 3.19 -9.64 -13.42
CA ILE A 99 4.54 -10.18 -13.66
C ILE A 99 5.49 -9.83 -12.50
N GLN A 100 5.47 -8.57 -12.02
CA GLN A 100 6.31 -8.16 -10.89
C GLN A 100 5.93 -8.84 -9.58
N CYS A 101 4.63 -9.04 -9.33
CA CYS A 101 4.14 -9.79 -8.18
C CYS A 101 4.65 -11.23 -8.21
N GLU A 102 4.55 -11.90 -9.36
CA GLU A 102 4.99 -13.27 -9.55
C GLU A 102 6.50 -13.42 -9.35
N HIS A 103 7.31 -12.56 -9.98
CA HIS A 103 8.76 -12.55 -9.75
C HIS A 103 9.13 -12.30 -8.28
N THR A 104 8.40 -11.42 -7.58
CA THR A 104 8.65 -11.17 -6.16
C THR A 104 8.33 -12.40 -5.31
N LYS A 105 7.24 -13.09 -5.63
CA LYS A 105 6.81 -14.32 -4.95
C LYS A 105 7.83 -15.44 -5.15
N GLN A 106 8.22 -15.72 -6.40
CA GLN A 106 9.23 -16.74 -6.72
C GLN A 106 10.56 -16.47 -6.01
N ARG A 107 11.02 -15.21 -6.02
CA ARG A 107 12.25 -14.82 -5.29
C ARG A 107 12.12 -15.07 -3.79
N ARG A 108 10.97 -14.73 -3.18
CA ARG A 108 10.72 -14.96 -1.76
C ARG A 108 10.77 -16.45 -1.42
N GLU A 109 10.15 -17.29 -2.24
CA GLU A 109 10.13 -18.75 -2.05
C GLU A 109 11.53 -19.36 -2.17
N VAL A 110 12.33 -18.90 -3.14
CA VAL A 110 13.75 -19.33 -3.27
C VAL A 110 14.55 -18.93 -2.04
N LEU A 111 14.42 -17.68 -1.57
CA LEU A 111 15.14 -17.20 -0.39
C LEU A 111 14.70 -17.91 0.89
N GLN A 112 13.42 -18.23 1.03
CA GLN A 112 12.91 -19.02 2.17
C GLN A 112 13.46 -20.45 2.16
N ARG A 113 13.48 -21.11 0.99
CA ARG A 113 14.09 -22.43 0.85
C ARG A 113 15.57 -22.43 1.21
N ARG A 114 16.33 -21.45 0.73
CA ARG A 114 17.75 -21.28 1.09
C ARG A 114 17.94 -21.06 2.59
N ARG A 115 17.12 -20.23 3.23
CA ARG A 115 17.19 -20.00 4.69
C ARG A 115 17.04 -21.29 5.51
N VAL A 116 16.18 -22.21 5.07
CA VAL A 116 15.96 -23.49 5.76
C VAL A 116 17.10 -24.48 5.48
N ASN A 117 17.62 -24.50 4.25
CA ASN A 117 18.61 -25.50 3.81
C ASN A 117 20.07 -25.06 4.03
N GLU A 118 20.33 -23.77 4.22
CA GLU A 118 21.68 -23.18 4.33
C GLU A 118 21.77 -22.23 5.56
N PRO A 119 21.67 -22.75 6.80
CA PRO A 119 21.66 -21.91 8.00
C PRO A 119 22.98 -21.15 8.24
N ASN A 120 24.08 -21.54 7.58
CA ASN A 120 25.43 -20.99 7.81
C ASN A 120 25.85 -19.88 6.83
N LEU A 121 24.95 -19.36 5.98
CA LEU A 121 25.29 -18.27 5.04
C LEU A 121 25.10 -16.85 5.61
N ILE A 122 24.78 -16.73 6.89
CA ILE A 122 24.68 -15.47 7.62
C ILE A 122 25.68 -15.51 8.78
N MET A 123 26.98 -15.44 8.45
CA MET A 123 28.01 -14.89 9.35
C MET A 123 28.44 -13.54 8.80
#